data_AF-S9UP39-F1
#
_entry.id   AF-S9UP39-F1
#
_cell.length_a   1.000
_cell.length_b   1.000
_cell.length_c   1.000
_cell.angle_alpha   90.00
_cell.angle_beta   90.00
_cell.angle_gamma   90.00
#
_symmetry.space_group_name_H-M   'P 1'
#
loop_
_entity.id
_entity.type
_entity.pdbx_description
1 polymer ?
#
loop_
_entity_poly.entity_id
_entity_poly.type
_entity_poly.pdbx_seq_one_letter_code
_entity_poly.pdbx_strand_id
1 'polypeptide(L)'
;MGQKQCAECYQECPFGILGLNQINWGGQAGAFYECWRVSPCCGAPNLYDTMLCLCHWIFMSPCSSCKLYATSLGDQCSIWPHCFCILCCPVGRLFTRYNLRKRSGARGNMIGDCVCIVCCCPCAWCQELRSVNPSGWRIIPECDVPIIYVPGCRFLK
;
A
#
# COMPACT_ATOMS: atom_id res chain seq x y z
N MET A 1 14.72 4.58 15.28
CA MET A 1 13.62 4.97 14.36
C MET A 1 12.45 5.66 15.08
N GLY A 2 12.05 5.25 16.29
CA GLY A 2 10.86 5.80 16.97
C GLY A 2 10.81 7.32 17.21
N GLN A 3 11.93 7.97 17.57
CA GLN A 3 11.94 9.43 17.83
C GLN A 3 11.54 10.29 16.64
N LYS A 4 11.87 9.89 15.40
CA LYS A 4 11.49 10.64 14.19
C LYS A 4 9.99 10.53 13.91
N GLN A 5 9.40 9.36 14.14
CA GLN A 5 7.97 9.10 13.91
C GLN A 5 7.08 9.84 14.93
N CYS A 6 7.51 9.89 16.19
CA CYS A 6 6.83 10.71 17.20
C CYS A 6 6.89 12.19 16.84
N ALA A 7 8.04 12.70 16.40
CA ALA A 7 8.18 14.10 15.97
C ALA A 7 7.26 14.45 14.78
N GLU A 8 7.12 13.56 13.79
CA GLU A 8 6.19 13.73 12.66
C GLU A 8 4.73 13.87 13.11
N CYS A 9 4.33 13.18 14.17
CA CYS A 9 2.97 13.29 14.71
C CYS A 9 2.73 14.66 15.35
N TYR A 10 3.69 15.16 16.13
CA TYR A 10 3.58 16.46 16.80
C TYR A 10 3.62 17.65 15.82
N GLN A 11 4.47 17.58 14.78
CA GLN A 11 4.63 18.66 13.81
C GLN A 11 3.39 18.89 12.93
N GLU A 12 2.57 17.85 12.75
CA GLU A 12 1.45 17.87 11.83
C GLU A 12 0.09 18.06 12.55
N CYS A 13 0.08 18.27 13.87
CA CYS A 13 -1.14 18.60 14.62
C CYS A 13 -1.75 19.96 14.20
N PRO A 14 -3.10 20.10 14.19
CA PRO A 14 -4.11 19.09 14.50
C PRO A 14 -4.49 18.22 13.28
N PHE A 15 -4.23 18.69 12.06
CA PHE A 15 -4.72 18.06 10.83
C PHE A 15 -4.14 16.67 10.56
N GLY A 16 -2.95 16.39 11.08
CA GLY A 16 -2.24 15.12 10.98
C GLY A 16 -2.84 14.00 11.82
N ILE A 17 -3.51 14.30 12.92
CA ILE A 17 -4.21 13.28 13.74
C ILE A 17 -5.41 12.74 12.96
N LEU A 18 -6.12 13.60 12.25
CA LEU A 18 -7.29 13.22 11.45
C LEU A 18 -6.93 12.69 10.05
N GLY A 19 -5.64 12.63 9.70
CA GLY A 19 -5.19 12.23 8.36
C GLY A 19 -5.55 13.21 7.25
N LEU A 20 -5.99 14.44 7.58
CA LEU A 20 -6.42 15.44 6.60
C LEU A 20 -5.23 16.08 5.86
N ASN A 21 -4.01 15.96 6.40
CA ASN A 21 -2.78 16.43 5.76
C ASN A 21 -2.21 15.45 4.72
N GLN A 22 -2.79 14.25 4.60
CA GLN A 22 -2.29 13.16 3.74
C GLN A 22 -3.36 12.63 2.79
N ILE A 23 -4.34 13.49 2.49
CA ILE A 23 -5.47 13.20 1.60
C ILE A 23 -4.99 12.94 0.17
N ASN A 24 -4.07 13.77 -0.32
CA ASN A 24 -3.61 13.78 -1.69
C ASN A 24 -2.11 13.47 -1.74
N TRP A 25 -1.77 12.41 -2.48
CA TRP A 25 -0.37 12.00 -2.67
C TRP A 25 0.25 12.56 -3.96
N GLY A 26 -0.53 13.33 -4.73
CA GLY A 26 -0.13 13.85 -6.02
C GLY A 26 -0.03 12.77 -7.10
N GLY A 27 0.35 13.21 -8.31
CA GLY A 27 0.56 12.33 -9.45
C GLY A 27 -0.61 11.38 -9.74
N GLN A 28 -0.27 10.11 -9.99
CA GLN A 28 -1.22 9.06 -10.33
C GLN A 28 -2.07 8.57 -9.14
N ALA A 29 -1.52 8.63 -7.92
CA ALA A 29 -2.23 8.21 -6.71
C ALA A 29 -3.44 9.10 -6.42
N GLY A 30 -3.26 10.41 -6.62
CA GLY A 30 -4.29 11.42 -6.42
C GLY A 30 -4.79 11.48 -4.98
N ALA A 31 -6.03 11.91 -4.81
CA ALA A 31 -6.69 11.95 -3.51
C ALA A 31 -7.38 10.63 -3.17
N PHE A 32 -7.43 10.27 -1.89
CA PHE A 32 -8.00 8.98 -1.47
C PHE A 32 -9.51 8.88 -1.80
N TYR A 33 -10.26 9.98 -1.69
CA TYR A 33 -11.69 10.03 -2.01
C TYR A 33 -11.98 9.91 -3.52
N GLU A 34 -10.96 9.96 -4.39
CA GLU A 34 -11.12 9.70 -5.82
C GLU A 34 -11.25 8.18 -6.10
N CYS A 35 -11.94 7.42 -5.24
CA CYS A 35 -12.09 5.97 -5.39
C CYS A 35 -12.78 5.55 -6.69
N TRP A 36 -13.56 6.47 -7.29
CA TRP A 36 -14.16 6.34 -8.62
C TRP A 36 -13.13 6.27 -9.76
N ARG A 37 -11.88 6.71 -9.55
CA ARG A 37 -10.79 6.53 -10.52
C ARG A 37 -10.27 5.10 -10.46
N VAL A 38 -11.00 4.19 -11.11
CA VAL A 38 -10.63 2.76 -11.21
C VAL A 38 -9.37 2.55 -12.06
N SER A 39 -9.07 3.49 -12.95
CA SER A 39 -7.78 3.59 -13.62
C SER A 39 -6.91 4.61 -12.89
N PRO A 40 -5.67 4.28 -12.49
CA PRO A 40 -5.01 2.97 -12.59
C PRO A 40 -4.96 2.24 -11.23
N CYS A 41 -6.11 1.84 -10.67
CA CYS A 41 -6.13 0.85 -9.58
C CYS A 41 -5.81 -0.55 -10.14
N CYS A 42 -6.35 -0.85 -11.33
CA CYS A 42 -6.25 -2.16 -11.98
C CYS A 42 -5.33 -2.16 -13.23
N GLY A 43 -4.72 -1.01 -13.56
CA GLY A 43 -4.03 -0.80 -14.84
C GLY A 43 -4.87 0.04 -15.81
N ALA A 44 -4.70 -0.18 -17.11
CA ALA A 44 -5.44 0.55 -18.13
C ALA A 44 -6.92 0.10 -18.16
N PRO A 45 -7.86 0.95 -18.60
CA PRO A 45 -9.29 0.63 -18.65
C PRO A 45 -9.61 -0.31 -19.83
N ASN A 46 -9.00 -1.49 -19.85
CA ASN A 46 -9.27 -2.57 -20.79
C ASN A 46 -9.82 -3.80 -20.07
N LEU A 47 -10.54 -4.65 -20.80
CA LEU A 47 -11.21 -5.83 -20.24
C LEU A 47 -10.20 -6.81 -19.62
N TYR A 48 -9.04 -6.98 -20.24
CA TYR A 48 -8.01 -7.92 -19.79
C TYR A 48 -7.45 -7.54 -18.42
N ASP A 49 -7.01 -6.30 -18.25
CA ASP A 49 -6.49 -5.76 -16.97
C ASP A 49 -7.56 -5.79 -15.88
N THR A 50 -8.81 -5.51 -16.24
CA THR A 50 -9.95 -5.57 -15.30
C THR A 50 -10.20 -7.01 -14.82
N MET A 51 -10.22 -7.98 -15.74
CA MET A 51 -10.38 -9.39 -15.38
C MET A 51 -9.21 -9.89 -14.55
N LEU A 52 -7.97 -9.54 -14.91
CA LEU A 52 -6.80 -9.88 -14.10
C LEU A 52 -6.90 -9.30 -12.69
N CYS A 53 -7.31 -8.04 -12.56
CA CYS A 53 -7.50 -7.38 -11.27
C CYS A 53 -8.53 -8.14 -10.42
N LEU A 54 -9.70 -8.45 -11.00
CA LEU A 54 -10.74 -9.23 -10.31
C LEU A 54 -10.23 -10.61 -9.90
N CYS A 55 -9.55 -11.34 -10.80
CA CYS A 55 -9.00 -12.66 -10.48
C CYS A 55 -7.98 -12.60 -9.33
N HIS A 56 -7.09 -11.61 -9.34
CA HIS A 56 -6.09 -11.45 -8.29
C HIS A 56 -6.72 -11.10 -6.94
N TRP A 57 -7.68 -10.19 -6.90
CA TRP A 57 -8.31 -9.78 -5.64
C TRP A 57 -9.38 -10.75 -5.12
N ILE A 58 -9.93 -11.61 -5.97
CA ILE A 58 -10.87 -12.66 -5.55
C ILE A 58 -10.12 -13.93 -5.11
N PHE A 59 -9.16 -14.41 -5.91
CA PHE A 59 -8.53 -15.72 -5.70
C PHE A 59 -7.14 -15.65 -5.08
N MET A 60 -6.44 -14.52 -5.20
CA MET A 60 -5.05 -14.37 -4.78
C MET A 60 -4.82 -13.12 -3.91
N SER A 61 -5.86 -12.65 -3.23
CA SER A 61 -5.83 -11.41 -2.43
C SER A 61 -4.68 -11.38 -1.42
N PRO A 62 -4.40 -12.46 -0.67
CA PRO A 62 -3.27 -12.48 0.26
C PRO A 62 -1.96 -12.26 -0.47
N CYS A 63 -1.69 -13.08 -1.50
CA CYS A 63 -0.44 -13.03 -2.25
C CYS A 63 -0.24 -11.67 -2.96
N SER A 64 -1.32 -11.07 -3.47
CA SER A 64 -1.28 -9.76 -4.14
C SER A 64 -0.98 -8.64 -3.14
N SER A 65 -1.56 -8.73 -1.94
CA SER A 65 -1.28 -7.83 -0.82
C SER A 65 0.16 -7.98 -0.31
N CYS A 66 0.70 -9.21 -0.30
CA CYS A 66 2.09 -9.47 0.08
C CYS A 66 3.07 -8.88 -0.93
N LYS A 67 2.77 -9.03 -2.22
CA LYS A 67 3.57 -8.43 -3.29
C LYS A 67 3.50 -6.90 -3.22
N LEU A 68 2.32 -6.34 -2.96
CA LEU A 68 2.16 -4.90 -2.75
C LEU A 68 3.00 -4.39 -1.57
N TYR A 69 3.01 -5.12 -0.46
CA TYR A 69 3.83 -4.78 0.69
C TYR A 69 5.34 -4.84 0.38
N ALA A 70 5.80 -5.91 -0.28
CA ALA A 70 7.18 -6.02 -0.74
C ALA A 70 7.56 -4.85 -1.67
N THR A 71 6.68 -4.48 -2.60
CA THR A 71 6.84 -3.32 -3.48
C THR A 71 6.93 -2.00 -2.70
N SER A 72 6.19 -1.87 -1.60
CA SER A 72 6.27 -0.68 -0.74
C SER A 72 7.66 -0.50 -0.11
N LEU A 73 8.34 -1.61 0.22
CA LEU A 73 9.70 -1.62 0.75
C LEU A 73 10.76 -1.47 -0.36
N GLY A 74 10.40 -1.86 -1.58
CA GLY A 74 11.34 -2.02 -2.70
C GLY A 74 12.07 -3.36 -2.68
N ASP A 75 11.46 -4.37 -2.06
CA ASP A 75 12.00 -5.72 -1.91
C ASP A 75 11.28 -6.73 -2.83
N GLN A 76 11.91 -7.89 -3.02
CA GLN A 76 11.29 -9.04 -3.69
C GLN A 76 10.18 -9.66 -2.83
N CYS A 77 9.09 -10.11 -3.45
CA CYS A 77 8.01 -10.79 -2.73
C CYS A 77 8.53 -12.10 -2.12
N SER A 78 8.20 -12.34 -0.85
CA SER A 78 8.68 -13.50 -0.12
C SER A 78 7.64 -14.03 0.85
N ILE A 79 7.63 -15.35 1.03
CA ILE A 79 6.56 -16.02 1.79
C ILE A 79 6.70 -15.72 3.28
N TRP A 80 7.89 -15.89 3.86
CA TRP A 80 8.03 -15.97 5.32
C TRP A 80 8.01 -14.62 6.09
N PRO A 81 8.26 -13.44 5.49
CA PRO A 81 7.91 -12.19 6.16
C PRO A 81 6.63 -11.53 5.64
N HIS A 82 6.40 -11.51 4.32
CA HIS A 82 5.32 -10.71 3.76
C HIS A 82 3.96 -11.42 3.86
N CYS A 83 3.88 -12.73 3.59
CA CYS A 83 2.64 -13.49 3.80
C CYS A 83 2.25 -13.58 5.27
N PHE A 84 3.22 -13.76 6.16
CA PHE A 84 2.96 -13.77 7.59
C PHE A 84 2.47 -12.40 8.09
N CYS A 85 3.11 -11.30 7.69
CA CYS A 85 2.67 -9.96 8.08
C CYS A 85 1.28 -9.59 7.57
N ILE A 86 0.90 -10.02 6.37
CA ILE A 86 -0.42 -9.69 5.81
C ILE A 86 -1.52 -10.61 6.34
N LEU A 87 -1.24 -11.91 6.51
CA LEU A 87 -2.24 -12.89 6.96
C LEU A 87 -2.42 -12.91 8.49
N CYS A 88 -1.34 -12.69 9.25
CA CYS A 88 -1.35 -12.85 10.70
C CYS A 88 -1.32 -11.52 11.46
N CYS A 89 -1.13 -10.37 10.77
CA CYS A 89 -1.05 -9.07 11.42
C CYS A 89 -1.85 -7.99 10.67
N PRO A 90 -2.93 -7.41 11.24
CA PRO A 90 -3.69 -6.34 10.58
C PRO A 90 -2.87 -5.07 10.35
N VAL A 91 -1.69 -4.97 10.96
CA VAL A 91 -0.76 -3.84 10.87
C VAL A 91 -0.01 -3.81 9.53
N GLY A 92 0.05 -4.92 8.78
CA GLY A 92 0.74 -4.96 7.49
C GLY A 92 0.25 -3.88 6.52
N ARG A 93 -1.06 -3.62 6.52
CA ARG A 93 -1.67 -2.54 5.72
C ARG A 93 -1.21 -1.14 6.12
N LEU A 94 -1.10 -0.88 7.42
CA LEU A 94 -0.61 0.41 7.91
C LEU A 94 0.81 0.67 7.42
N PHE A 95 1.66 -0.34 7.46
CA PHE A 95 3.04 -0.24 6.99
C PHE A 95 3.12 -0.10 5.47
N THR A 96 2.32 -0.86 4.70
CA THR A 96 2.21 -0.70 3.25
C THR A 96 1.87 0.75 2.90
N ARG A 97 0.80 1.30 3.50
CA ARG A 97 0.37 2.67 3.24
C ARG A 97 1.44 3.70 3.59
N TYR A 98 2.01 3.59 4.80
CA TYR A 98 3.07 4.48 5.26
C TYR A 98 4.26 4.49 4.28
N ASN A 99 4.73 3.31 3.88
CA ASN A 99 5.86 3.15 2.97
C ASN A 99 5.55 3.74 1.58
N LEU A 100 4.36 3.47 1.04
CA LEU A 100 3.93 4.01 -0.26
C LEU A 100 3.81 5.54 -0.24
N ARG A 101 3.25 6.11 0.83
CA ARG A 101 3.14 7.56 1.03
C ARG A 101 4.50 8.23 1.15
N LYS A 102 5.42 7.65 1.94
CA LYS A 102 6.79 8.15 2.05
C LYS A 102 7.50 8.09 0.71
N ARG A 103 7.29 7.02 -0.06
CA ARG A 103 7.87 6.85 -1.39
C ARG A 103 7.34 7.86 -2.40
N SER A 104 6.08 8.29 -2.30
CA SER A 104 5.54 9.37 -3.14
C SER A 104 5.98 10.76 -2.72
N GLY A 105 6.67 10.91 -1.58
CA GLY A 105 7.06 12.20 -1.01
C GLY A 105 5.89 12.96 -0.38
N ALA A 106 4.73 12.31 -0.22
CA ALA A 106 3.56 12.93 0.35
C ALA A 106 3.72 13.15 1.87
N ARG A 107 3.29 14.33 2.32
CA ARG A 107 3.27 14.69 3.74
C ARG A 107 2.26 13.83 4.50
N GLY A 108 2.46 13.69 5.80
CA GLY A 108 1.62 12.85 6.65
C GLY A 108 2.39 12.09 7.71
N ASN A 109 1.64 11.45 8.59
CA ASN A 109 2.16 10.62 9.67
C ASN A 109 1.39 9.30 9.76
N MET A 110 1.94 8.35 10.53
CA MET A 110 1.38 7.00 10.66
C MET A 110 0.02 6.97 11.37
N ILE A 111 -0.28 7.94 12.23
CA ILE A 111 -1.59 8.02 12.92
C ILE A 111 -2.69 8.32 11.89
N GLY A 112 -2.49 9.34 11.06
CA GLY A 112 -3.47 9.64 10.04
C GLY A 112 -3.55 8.58 8.93
N ASP A 113 -2.47 7.83 8.65
CA ASP A 113 -2.54 6.63 7.80
C ASP A 113 -3.48 5.58 8.42
N CYS A 114 -3.40 5.36 9.74
CA CYS A 114 -4.29 4.46 10.46
C CYS A 114 -5.75 4.94 10.39
N VAL A 115 -6.00 6.25 10.58
CA VAL A 115 -7.34 6.84 10.44
C VAL A 115 -7.89 6.66 9.03
N CYS A 116 -7.08 6.90 7.98
CA CYS A 116 -7.51 6.67 6.60
C CYS A 116 -7.90 5.20 6.35
N ILE A 117 -7.13 4.24 6.89
CA ILE A 117 -7.41 2.81 6.75
C ILE A 117 -8.69 2.42 7.50
N VAL A 118 -8.91 2.92 8.72
CA VAL A 118 -10.06 2.54 9.55
C VAL A 118 -11.35 3.22 9.05
N CYS A 119 -11.31 4.53 8.78
CA CYS A 119 -12.49 5.30 8.43
C CYS A 119 -12.86 5.21 6.93
N CYS A 120 -11.87 4.96 6.05
CA CYS A 120 -12.04 5.01 4.60
C CYS A 120 -11.24 3.89 3.90
N CYS A 121 -11.24 2.69 4.48
CA CYS A 121 -10.55 1.49 3.98
C CYS A 121 -10.55 1.32 2.44
N PRO A 122 -11.69 1.27 1.73
CA PRO A 122 -11.69 1.04 0.29
C PRO A 122 -11.03 2.19 -0.48
N CYS A 123 -11.22 3.42 -0.04
CA CYS A 123 -10.64 4.60 -0.65
C CYS A 123 -9.12 4.67 -0.45
N ALA A 124 -8.66 4.35 0.77
CA ALA A 124 -7.24 4.24 1.09
C ALA A 124 -6.56 3.16 0.25
N TRP A 125 -7.20 2.00 0.10
CA TRP A 125 -6.71 0.91 -0.73
C TRP A 125 -6.61 1.28 -2.21
N CYS A 126 -7.65 1.91 -2.78
CA CYS A 126 -7.61 2.37 -4.17
C CYS A 126 -6.45 3.36 -4.41
N GLN A 127 -6.23 4.27 -3.45
CA GLN A 127 -5.10 5.20 -3.53
C GLN A 127 -3.74 4.48 -3.49
N GLU A 128 -3.59 3.47 -2.63
CA GLU A 128 -2.38 2.64 -2.55
C GLU A 128 -2.12 1.92 -3.87
N LEU A 129 -3.15 1.30 -4.47
CA LEU A 129 -3.01 0.62 -5.76
C LEU A 129 -2.63 1.58 -6.89
N ARG A 130 -3.22 2.78 -6.93
CA ARG A 130 -2.87 3.80 -7.92
C ARG A 130 -1.46 4.36 -7.75
N SER A 131 -0.93 4.31 -6.53
CA SER A 131 0.41 4.82 -6.22
C SER A 131 1.55 3.94 -6.76
N VAL A 132 1.23 2.71 -7.18
CA VAL A 132 2.19 1.77 -7.77
C VAL A 132 1.79 1.41 -9.20
N ASN A 133 2.75 0.92 -9.98
CA ASN A 133 2.42 0.23 -11.22
C ASN A 133 1.66 -1.06 -10.92
N PRO A 134 0.76 -1.54 -11.81
CA PRO A 134 0.05 -2.80 -11.63
C PRO A 134 0.97 -3.99 -11.33
N SER A 135 2.19 -3.96 -11.88
CA SER A 135 3.22 -4.97 -11.62
C SER A 135 3.69 -5.07 -10.17
N GLY A 136 3.40 -4.06 -9.36
CA GLY A 136 3.71 -4.02 -7.93
C GLY A 136 2.82 -4.90 -7.07
N TRP A 137 1.66 -5.33 -7.55
CA TRP A 137 0.74 -6.21 -6.80
C TRP A 137 0.28 -7.43 -7.61
N ARG A 138 0.31 -7.36 -8.94
CA ARG A 138 -0.10 -8.47 -9.81
C ARG A 138 0.92 -9.60 -9.74
N ILE A 139 0.45 -10.84 -9.61
CA ILE A 139 1.29 -12.03 -9.44
C ILE A 139 1.55 -12.67 -10.79
N ILE A 140 0.50 -12.84 -11.59
CA ILE A 140 0.57 -13.45 -12.91
C ILE A 140 0.43 -12.34 -13.95
N PRO A 141 1.37 -12.18 -14.90
CA PRO A 141 2.52 -13.04 -15.20
C PRO A 141 3.84 -12.64 -14.51
N GLU A 142 3.85 -11.66 -13.61
CA GLU A 142 5.07 -10.95 -13.20
C GLU A 142 5.77 -11.52 -11.94
N CYS A 143 5.48 -12.75 -11.54
CA CYS A 143 6.09 -13.40 -10.38
C CYS A 143 6.78 -14.68 -10.85
N ASP A 144 8.08 -14.59 -11.15
CA ASP A 144 8.80 -15.69 -11.76
C ASP A 144 9.10 -16.84 -10.78
N VAL A 145 9.35 -16.58 -9.48
CA VAL A 145 9.31 -17.57 -8.39
C VAL A 145 9.20 -16.82 -7.05
N PRO A 146 8.26 -17.15 -6.14
CA PRO A 146 8.26 -16.54 -4.80
C PRO A 146 9.49 -17.01 -4.01
N ILE A 147 10.30 -16.07 -3.52
CA ILE A 147 11.44 -16.40 -2.66
C ILE A 147 10.89 -16.86 -1.30
N ILE A 148 11.29 -18.03 -0.82
CA ILE A 148 10.75 -18.58 0.43
C ILE A 148 11.14 -17.70 1.63
N TYR A 149 12.38 -17.24 1.66
CA TYR A 149 12.94 -16.48 2.78
C TYR A 149 13.92 -15.41 2.30
N VAL A 150 13.76 -14.19 2.83
CA VAL A 150 14.71 -13.08 2.63
C VAL A 150 15.27 -12.70 4.01
N PRO A 151 16.56 -12.95 4.29
CA PRO A 151 17.19 -12.58 5.55
C PRO A 151 17.25 -11.04 5.71
N GLY A 152 17.01 -10.55 6.93
CA GLY A 152 17.09 -9.11 7.23
C GLY A 152 15.84 -8.29 6.90
N CYS A 153 14.65 -8.92 6.91
CA CYS A 153 13.38 -8.28 6.58
C CYS A 153 13.16 -6.95 7.33
N ARG A 154 12.87 -5.90 6.57
CA ARG A 154 12.53 -4.57 7.09
C ARG A 154 11.02 -4.40 7.08
N PHE A 155 10.44 -3.91 8.18
CA PHE A 155 9.00 -3.69 8.25
C PHE A 155 8.58 -2.28 7.79
N LEU A 156 9.52 -1.33 7.91
CA LEU A 156 9.37 0.09 7.60
C LEU A 156 10.65 0.59 6.94
N LYS A 157 10.49 1.57 6.05
CA LYS A 157 11.61 2.24 5.37
C LYS A 157 11.97 3.56 6.05
#